data_AF-A0A8H6S8T8-F1
#
_entry.id   AF-A0A8H6S8T8-F1
#
_cell.length_a   1.000
_cell.length_b   1.000
_cell.length_c   1.000
_cell.angle_alpha   90.00
_cell.angle_beta   90.00
_cell.angle_gamma   90.00
#
_symmetry.space_group_name_H-M   'P 1'
#
loop_
_entity.id
_entity.type
_entity.pdbx_description
1 polymer ?
#
loop_
_entity_poly.entity_id
_entity_poly.type
_entity_poly.pdbx_seq_one_letter_code
_entity_poly.pdbx_strand_id
1 'polypeptide(L)'
;MYDPSWDTYYARPERAEANYAEDAWSGPGSNSGCGSNRATCHDESSFKFVWSEIFRIVFELTGKPLRFKRVHHGGKILGLLSDMEAAPLLGFAAALWEEMTPEYKARIGNPESTLSYVLRICSVHFNRGIDDLKHLSKETRGQLRELRHVKTQAELDKFELWLGSIDDPTGRTQRWLDHKKMHRWLLPALIQFRSNIGADWDLLEPNTNLGEGQHRWNNIQTGTDMGIIESMEKYEALDASIEAQLRQEERTGDARNPRNGVATRYLSRYTRRLSAVEKSRRVRFVDIKVRLRGVGVAEAKAELKKARKLAKSRPSAQAQNQVAVCEKQLQVSKTKLSKAKAEAKSNSSGRVSVGRPRISAQTQSYLATVEELEEDAADNSQPLVDIVMDLSSSAQSQGNVTAPLSPAADIPAVRRSTRPTQPALDRRVISESTTTKRARDTESSGHTSRKRNKSGPANTRNKGLNLDWEIYVDGKVTPIREYARMHFDAFAVEYPEYVAVWKAENQYVEFA
;
A
#
# COMPACT_ATOMS: atom_id res chain seq x y z
N MET A 1 3.06 11.46 26.44
CA MET A 1 2.49 12.61 27.18
C MET A 1 1.05 12.75 26.72
N TYR A 2 0.12 12.36 27.57
CA TYR A 2 -1.31 12.58 27.37
C TYR A 2 -1.61 14.01 27.84
N ASP A 3 -2.23 14.82 26.98
CA ASP A 3 -2.68 16.17 27.32
C ASP A 3 -4.19 16.11 27.65
N PRO A 4 -4.61 16.30 28.91
CA PRO A 4 -6.01 16.22 29.32
C PRO A 4 -6.90 17.32 28.74
N SER A 5 -6.35 18.35 28.09
CA SER A 5 -7.13 19.45 27.50
C SER A 5 -7.98 19.03 26.29
N TRP A 6 -7.81 17.81 25.79
CA TRP A 6 -8.62 17.27 24.69
C TRP A 6 -10.01 16.79 25.13
N ASP A 7 -10.21 16.44 26.41
CA ASP A 7 -11.49 15.89 26.88
C ASP A 7 -12.56 16.97 27.08
N THR A 8 -12.17 18.23 27.32
CA THR A 8 -13.11 19.33 27.55
C THR A 8 -13.60 20.01 26.28
N TYR A 9 -12.87 19.88 25.15
CA TYR A 9 -13.27 20.49 23.88
C TYR A 9 -14.28 19.64 23.07
N TYR A 10 -14.52 18.38 23.47
CA TYR A 10 -15.37 17.42 22.76
C TYR A 10 -16.49 16.83 23.64
N ALA A 11 -17.01 17.61 24.59
CA ALA A 11 -18.25 17.25 25.27
C ALA A 11 -19.34 16.99 24.21
N ARG A 12 -19.81 15.75 24.13
CA ARG A 12 -20.84 15.28 23.20
C ARG A 12 -22.07 16.20 23.29
N PRO A 13 -22.55 16.80 22.19
CA PRO A 13 -23.96 17.15 22.12
C PRO A 13 -24.76 15.85 22.20
N GLU A 14 -25.79 15.83 23.04
CA GLU A 14 -26.76 14.73 23.09
C GLU A 14 -27.27 14.41 21.68
N ARG A 15 -27.44 13.11 21.40
CA ARG A 15 -27.90 12.56 20.11
C ARG A 15 -29.18 13.25 19.63
N ALA A 16 -29.02 14.28 18.80
CA ALA A 16 -30.02 14.67 17.82
C ALA A 16 -29.69 13.93 16.52
N GLU A 17 -30.68 13.24 15.99
CA GLU A 17 -30.65 12.31 14.85
C GLU A 17 -29.79 12.80 13.68
N ALA A 18 -28.68 12.10 13.46
CA ALA A 18 -27.77 12.30 12.34
C ALA A 18 -28.32 11.65 11.07
N ASN A 19 -29.29 12.30 10.42
CA ASN A 19 -29.80 11.92 9.10
C ASN A 19 -29.28 12.84 7.97
N TYR A 20 -28.17 13.57 8.16
CA TYR A 20 -27.86 14.73 7.30
C TYR A 20 -26.45 14.83 6.68
N ALA A 21 -25.60 13.79 6.74
CA ALA A 21 -24.22 13.90 6.23
C ALA A 21 -23.80 12.90 5.13
N GLU A 22 -24.42 11.73 5.00
CA GLU A 22 -23.98 10.71 4.03
C GLU A 22 -24.47 10.98 2.59
N ASP A 23 -25.62 11.65 2.43
CA ASP A 23 -26.18 11.94 1.10
C ASP A 23 -25.43 13.06 0.34
N ALA A 24 -24.61 13.87 1.02
CA ALA A 24 -23.91 14.98 0.36
C ALA A 24 -22.61 14.58 -0.37
N TRP A 25 -22.06 13.40 -0.06
CA TRP A 25 -20.86 12.84 -0.68
C TRP A 25 -21.15 11.69 -1.64
N SER A 26 -22.33 11.10 -1.52
CA SER A 26 -22.90 10.23 -2.53
C SER A 26 -23.43 11.13 -3.65
N GLY A 27 -22.78 11.14 -4.82
CA GLY A 27 -23.04 12.11 -5.89
C GLY A 27 -24.54 12.23 -6.26
N PRO A 28 -24.99 13.37 -6.84
CA PRO A 28 -26.39 13.59 -7.19
C PRO A 28 -26.88 12.52 -8.16
N GLY A 29 -27.54 11.50 -7.63
CA GLY A 29 -27.88 10.26 -8.33
C GLY A 29 -28.07 9.04 -7.41
N SER A 30 -27.56 9.05 -6.16
CA SER A 30 -27.89 8.02 -5.16
C SER A 30 -29.13 8.41 -4.38
N ASN A 31 -30.31 8.09 -4.92
CA ASN A 31 -31.52 8.01 -4.11
C ASN A 31 -31.35 6.83 -3.14
N SER A 32 -30.92 7.10 -1.90
CA SER A 32 -30.80 6.18 -0.77
C SER A 32 -32.18 5.85 -0.15
N GLY A 33 -33.25 5.91 -0.95
CA GLY A 33 -34.48 5.19 -0.68
C GLY A 33 -34.19 3.70 -0.78
N CYS A 34 -33.74 3.10 0.33
CA CYS A 34 -33.58 1.67 0.47
C CYS A 34 -34.98 1.04 0.48
N GLY A 35 -35.58 0.95 -0.71
CA GLY A 35 -36.86 0.29 -0.94
C GLY A 35 -36.71 -1.19 -0.65
N SER A 36 -37.08 -1.58 0.57
CA SER A 36 -37.68 -2.84 1.04
C SER A 36 -37.21 -4.21 0.48
N ASN A 37 -36.16 -4.31 -0.34
CA ASN A 37 -35.70 -5.57 -0.96
C ASN A 37 -34.16 -5.69 -1.09
N ARG A 38 -33.34 -5.02 -0.26
CA ARG A 38 -31.87 -5.19 -0.29
C ARG A 38 -31.29 -5.54 1.07
N ALA A 39 -30.90 -6.82 1.20
CA ALA A 39 -30.04 -7.37 2.25
C ALA A 39 -28.57 -6.86 2.18
N THR A 40 -28.34 -5.62 1.76
CA THR A 40 -26.98 -5.07 1.54
C THR A 40 -26.84 -3.62 2.02
N CYS A 41 -27.52 -3.25 3.10
CA CYS A 41 -27.04 -2.15 3.93
C CYS A 41 -25.82 -2.69 4.69
N HIS A 42 -24.65 -2.63 4.07
CA HIS A 42 -23.40 -3.06 4.71
C HIS A 42 -23.04 -2.06 5.81
N ASP A 43 -23.48 -2.37 7.03
CA ASP A 43 -23.21 -1.59 8.22
C ASP A 43 -21.89 -2.01 8.87
N GLU A 44 -21.47 -1.25 9.89
CA GLU A 44 -20.29 -1.57 10.70
C GLU A 44 -20.31 -3.01 11.23
N SER A 45 -21.48 -3.50 11.67
CA SER A 45 -21.67 -4.84 12.24
C SER A 45 -21.37 -5.94 11.22
N SER A 46 -21.88 -5.79 9.99
CA SER A 46 -21.65 -6.73 8.90
C SER A 46 -20.17 -6.83 8.56
N PHE A 47 -19.48 -5.69 8.48
CA PHE A 47 -18.04 -5.68 8.22
C PHE A 47 -17.21 -6.20 9.39
N LYS A 48 -17.62 -5.94 10.63
CA LYS A 48 -16.99 -6.55 11.80
C LYS A 48 -16.98 -8.07 11.69
N PHE A 49 -18.14 -8.67 11.36
CA PHE A 49 -18.24 -10.12 11.17
C PHE A 49 -17.27 -10.62 10.09
N VAL A 50 -17.25 -9.97 8.93
CA VAL A 50 -16.32 -10.31 7.84
C VAL A 50 -14.86 -10.27 8.30
N TRP A 51 -14.47 -9.24 9.06
CA TRP A 51 -13.10 -9.12 9.57
C TRP A 51 -12.75 -10.14 10.65
N SER A 52 -13.68 -10.43 11.57
CA SER A 52 -13.50 -11.49 12.56
C SER A 52 -13.30 -12.85 11.87
N GLU A 53 -14.09 -13.16 10.85
CA GLU A 53 -13.92 -14.39 10.06
C GLU A 53 -12.58 -14.42 9.32
N ILE A 54 -12.14 -13.30 8.74
CA ILE A 54 -10.81 -13.21 8.13
C ILE A 54 -9.71 -13.52 9.16
N PHE A 55 -9.76 -12.94 10.36
CA PHE A 55 -8.76 -13.22 11.40
C PHE A 55 -8.79 -14.69 11.84
N ARG A 56 -9.97 -15.27 12.02
CA ARG A 56 -10.17 -16.69 12.35
C ARG A 56 -9.59 -17.60 11.27
N ILE A 57 -10.01 -17.43 10.02
CA ILE A 57 -9.58 -18.27 8.89
C ILE A 57 -8.07 -18.19 8.71
N VAL A 58 -7.47 -16.99 8.79
CA VAL A 58 -6.02 -16.88 8.67
C VAL A 58 -5.31 -17.60 9.82
N PHE A 59 -5.81 -17.52 11.04
CA PHE A 59 -5.24 -18.29 12.15
C PHE A 59 -5.34 -19.80 11.91
N GLU A 60 -6.50 -20.29 11.50
CA GLU A 60 -6.73 -21.72 11.23
C GLU A 60 -5.84 -22.26 10.12
N LEU A 61 -5.66 -21.51 9.04
CA LEU A 61 -4.83 -21.91 7.90
C LEU A 61 -3.33 -21.87 8.23
N THR A 62 -2.89 -20.90 9.02
CA THR A 62 -1.46 -20.60 9.16
C THR A 62 -0.85 -20.99 10.50
N GLY A 63 -1.70 -21.33 11.47
CA GLY A 63 -1.34 -21.44 12.88
C GLY A 63 -0.88 -20.12 13.51
N LYS A 64 -0.94 -18.99 12.80
CA LYS A 64 -0.36 -17.70 13.21
C LYS A 64 -1.39 -16.58 13.09
N PRO A 65 -1.74 -15.89 14.19
CA PRO A 65 -2.73 -14.82 14.15
C PRO A 65 -2.21 -13.59 13.38
N LEU A 66 -3.09 -12.90 12.67
CA LEU A 66 -2.79 -11.60 12.07
C LEU A 66 -2.60 -10.55 13.16
N ARG A 67 -1.35 -10.14 13.39
CA ARG A 67 -0.99 -9.19 14.47
C ARG A 67 -0.34 -7.93 13.94
N PHE A 68 -0.90 -6.79 14.34
CA PHE A 68 -0.40 -5.47 13.99
C PHE A 68 0.63 -4.99 15.02
N LYS A 69 1.80 -4.58 14.54
CA LYS A 69 2.96 -4.18 15.35
C LYS A 69 2.64 -3.12 16.40
N ARG A 70 1.69 -2.21 16.11
CA ARG A 70 1.34 -1.09 16.98
C ARG A 70 0.32 -1.41 18.07
N VAL A 71 -0.43 -2.50 17.92
CA VAL A 71 -1.55 -2.87 18.79
C VAL A 71 -1.49 -4.31 19.31
N HIS A 72 -0.46 -5.07 18.94
CA HIS A 72 -0.19 -6.41 19.44
C HIS A 72 1.30 -6.62 19.75
N HIS A 73 1.57 -7.35 20.83
CA HIS A 73 2.92 -7.82 21.14
C HIS A 73 3.40 -8.83 20.09
N GLY A 74 4.60 -8.59 19.55
CA GLY A 74 5.17 -9.42 18.48
C GLY A 74 4.49 -9.30 17.12
N GLY A 75 3.60 -8.31 16.92
CA GLY A 75 2.96 -8.06 15.64
C GLY A 75 3.98 -7.64 14.57
N LYS A 76 3.79 -8.15 13.34
CA LYS A 76 4.66 -7.86 12.18
C LYS A 76 3.98 -6.98 11.14
N ILE A 77 2.65 -6.87 11.18
CA ILE A 77 1.90 -6.04 10.24
C ILE A 77 2.06 -4.58 10.66
N LEU A 78 2.61 -3.75 9.78
CA LEU A 78 2.90 -2.34 10.04
C LEU A 78 1.63 -1.48 10.03
N GLY A 79 0.67 -1.82 9.17
CA GLY A 79 -0.57 -1.09 9.00
C GLY A 79 -1.41 -1.61 7.85
N LEU A 80 -2.60 -1.03 7.72
CA LEU A 80 -3.61 -1.25 6.71
C LEU A 80 -3.69 -0.01 5.82
N LEU A 81 -3.66 -0.21 4.51
CA LEU A 81 -3.95 0.84 3.53
C LEU A 81 -5.36 0.62 2.98
N SER A 82 -6.22 1.62 3.08
CA SER A 82 -7.60 1.51 2.62
C SER A 82 -8.05 2.73 1.82
N ASP A 83 -9.14 2.57 1.09
CA ASP A 83 -10.00 3.69 0.75
C ASP A 83 -10.66 4.29 2.00
N MET A 84 -11.36 5.41 1.82
CA MET A 84 -11.93 6.21 2.91
C MET A 84 -13.36 5.79 3.26
N GLU A 85 -13.72 4.51 3.07
CA GLU A 85 -15.07 4.00 3.32
C GLU A 85 -15.26 3.69 4.81
N ALA A 86 -16.21 4.34 5.47
CA ALA A 86 -16.28 4.35 6.93
C ALA A 86 -16.73 3.01 7.52
N ALA A 87 -17.82 2.44 7.01
CA ALA A 87 -18.40 1.19 7.53
C ALA A 87 -17.38 0.02 7.61
N PRO A 88 -16.60 -0.31 6.56
CA PRO A 88 -15.65 -1.40 6.63
C PRO A 88 -14.44 -1.11 7.52
N LEU A 89 -14.04 0.15 7.66
CA LEU A 89 -12.96 0.56 8.55
C LEU A 89 -13.39 0.52 10.02
N LEU A 90 -14.61 0.94 10.33
CA LEU A 90 -15.15 0.83 11.69
C LEU A 90 -15.39 -0.64 12.06
N GLY A 91 -15.89 -1.45 11.13
CA GLY A 91 -16.02 -2.90 11.32
C GLY A 91 -14.66 -3.57 11.57
N PHE A 92 -13.64 -3.20 10.78
CA PHE A 92 -12.26 -3.63 11.01
C PHE A 92 -11.76 -3.24 12.41
N ALA A 93 -11.99 -1.98 12.81
CA ALA A 93 -11.57 -1.48 14.11
C ALA A 93 -12.23 -2.25 15.26
N ALA A 94 -13.52 -2.57 15.13
CA ALA A 94 -14.27 -3.36 16.10
C ALA A 94 -13.78 -4.81 16.20
N ALA A 95 -13.50 -5.46 15.07
CA ALA A 95 -12.96 -6.81 15.04
C ALA A 95 -11.52 -6.86 15.60
N LEU A 96 -10.67 -5.92 15.18
CA LEU A 96 -9.30 -5.80 15.66
C LEU A 96 -9.26 -5.51 17.16
N TRP A 97 -10.20 -4.71 17.65
CA TRP A 97 -10.35 -4.45 19.07
C TRP A 97 -10.53 -5.74 19.86
N GLU A 98 -11.37 -6.67 19.41
CA GLU A 98 -11.60 -7.93 20.14
C GLU A 98 -10.30 -8.73 20.32
N GLU A 99 -9.46 -8.78 19.29
CA GLU A 99 -8.15 -9.45 19.26
C GLU A 99 -7.06 -8.78 20.11
N MET A 100 -7.26 -7.54 20.57
CA MET A 100 -6.25 -6.81 21.34
C MET A 100 -6.21 -7.23 22.81
N THR A 101 -5.00 -7.20 23.39
CA THR A 101 -4.83 -7.43 24.83
C THR A 101 -5.44 -6.26 25.65
N PRO A 102 -5.82 -6.51 26.91
CA PRO A 102 -6.38 -5.46 27.78
C PRO A 102 -5.47 -4.23 27.94
N GLU A 103 -4.15 -4.43 27.94
CA GLU A 103 -3.15 -3.36 28.00
C GLU A 103 -3.31 -2.36 26.82
N TYR A 104 -3.38 -2.88 25.59
CA TYR A 104 -3.55 -2.03 24.41
C TYR A 104 -4.93 -1.37 24.40
N LYS A 105 -5.99 -2.08 24.80
CA LYS A 105 -7.35 -1.52 24.93
C LYS A 105 -7.37 -0.35 25.91
N ALA A 106 -6.77 -0.51 27.09
CA ALA A 106 -6.68 0.54 28.11
C ALA A 106 -5.95 1.79 27.59
N ARG A 107 -4.87 1.60 26.81
CA ARG A 107 -4.09 2.69 26.23
C ARG A 107 -4.85 3.46 25.14
N ILE A 108 -5.61 2.76 24.29
CA ILE A 108 -6.28 3.35 23.11
C ILE A 108 -7.68 3.90 23.47
N GLY A 109 -8.33 3.31 24.47
CA GLY A 109 -9.58 3.78 25.07
C GLY A 109 -10.86 3.36 24.33
N ASN A 110 -10.85 3.24 23.00
CA ASN A 110 -12.02 2.80 22.24
C ASN A 110 -11.65 2.14 20.88
N PRO A 111 -12.55 1.35 20.27
CA PRO A 111 -12.31 0.68 19.00
C PRO A 111 -11.93 1.64 17.87
N GLU A 112 -12.67 2.72 17.66
CA GLU A 112 -12.45 3.70 16.58
C GLU A 112 -11.03 4.29 16.61
N SER A 113 -10.54 4.65 17.79
CA SER A 113 -9.18 5.18 18.00
C SER A 113 -8.09 4.22 17.56
N THR A 114 -8.36 2.91 17.47
CA THR A 114 -7.39 1.89 17.00
C THR A 114 -6.93 2.19 15.57
N LEU A 115 -7.80 2.75 14.73
CA LEU A 115 -7.46 3.12 13.36
C LEU A 115 -6.31 4.13 13.31
N SER A 116 -6.17 5.03 14.29
CA SER A 116 -5.03 5.96 14.33
C SER A 116 -3.66 5.26 14.44
N TYR A 117 -3.63 4.01 14.91
CA TYR A 117 -2.42 3.21 15.12
C TYR A 117 -2.06 2.29 13.95
N VAL A 118 -3.01 2.03 13.05
CA VAL A 118 -2.83 1.00 12.01
C VAL A 118 -3.28 1.45 10.63
N LEU A 119 -4.16 2.45 10.50
CA LEU A 119 -4.75 2.84 9.21
C LEU A 119 -3.99 4.00 8.57
N ARG A 120 -3.74 3.85 7.27
CA ARG A 120 -3.40 4.96 6.37
C ARG A 120 -4.43 5.01 5.23
N ILE A 121 -4.91 6.21 4.91
CA ILE A 121 -5.81 6.39 3.77
C ILE A 121 -5.02 6.54 2.48
N CYS A 122 -5.51 5.86 1.44
CA CYS A 122 -4.99 5.97 0.10
C CYS A 122 -5.06 7.41 -0.43
N SER A 123 -3.90 7.90 -0.88
CA SER A 123 -3.74 9.21 -1.47
C SER A 123 -4.53 9.40 -2.76
N VAL A 124 -4.74 8.35 -3.54
CA VAL A 124 -5.52 8.39 -4.79
C VAL A 124 -6.98 8.65 -4.47
N HIS A 125 -7.57 7.89 -3.53
CA HIS A 125 -8.96 8.08 -3.09
C HIS A 125 -9.18 9.45 -2.46
N PHE A 126 -8.25 9.91 -1.61
CA PHE A 126 -8.30 11.27 -1.07
C PHE A 126 -8.27 12.34 -2.18
N ASN A 127 -7.38 12.19 -3.17
CA ASN A 127 -7.28 13.14 -4.28
C ASN A 127 -8.55 13.14 -5.14
N ARG A 128 -9.15 11.96 -5.40
CA ARG A 128 -10.42 11.83 -6.12
C ARG A 128 -11.55 12.58 -5.41
N GLY A 129 -11.67 12.42 -4.09
CA GLY A 129 -12.66 13.16 -3.30
C GLY A 129 -12.48 14.69 -3.38
N ILE A 130 -11.24 15.18 -3.49
CA ILE A 130 -10.97 16.61 -3.76
C ILE A 130 -11.33 16.98 -5.20
N ASP A 131 -11.11 16.09 -6.17
CA ASP A 131 -11.45 16.34 -7.58
C ASP A 131 -12.97 16.39 -7.85
N ASP A 132 -13.77 15.82 -6.95
CA ASP A 132 -15.24 15.94 -6.98
C ASP A 132 -15.73 17.34 -6.56
N LEU A 133 -14.88 18.16 -5.90
CA LEU A 133 -15.12 19.57 -5.61
C LEU A 133 -14.87 20.44 -6.85
N LYS A 134 -15.55 20.12 -7.95
CA LYS A 134 -15.36 20.73 -9.29
C LYS A 134 -15.69 22.23 -9.34
N HIS A 135 -16.47 22.72 -8.36
CA HIS A 135 -16.78 24.15 -8.21
C HIS A 135 -15.58 24.97 -7.74
N LEU A 136 -14.58 24.32 -7.13
CA LEU A 136 -13.37 24.99 -6.68
C LEU A 136 -12.35 25.13 -7.81
N SER A 137 -11.59 26.22 -7.75
CA SER A 137 -10.47 26.46 -8.66
C SER A 137 -9.42 25.33 -8.56
N LYS A 138 -8.63 25.16 -9.63
CA LYS A 138 -7.52 24.18 -9.62
C LYS A 138 -6.50 24.48 -8.53
N GLU A 139 -6.24 25.77 -8.25
CA GLU A 139 -5.32 26.21 -7.20
C GLU A 139 -5.84 25.84 -5.81
N THR A 140 -7.11 26.15 -5.52
CA THR A 140 -7.76 25.79 -4.26
C THR A 140 -7.73 24.28 -4.04
N ARG A 141 -8.07 23.47 -5.06
CA ARG A 141 -7.92 22.00 -4.99
C ARG A 141 -6.47 21.55 -4.81
N GLY A 142 -5.50 22.29 -5.33
CA GLY A 142 -4.07 22.06 -5.07
C GLY A 142 -3.75 22.25 -3.60
N GLN A 143 -4.17 23.38 -3.02
CA GLN A 143 -3.98 23.69 -1.61
C GLN A 143 -4.70 22.66 -0.70
N LEU A 144 -5.91 22.20 -1.03
CA LEU A 144 -6.58 21.12 -0.28
C LEU A 144 -5.75 19.83 -0.19
N ARG A 145 -4.97 19.50 -1.22
CA ARG A 145 -4.11 18.31 -1.23
C ARG A 145 -2.94 18.43 -0.27
N GLU A 146 -2.55 19.65 0.11
CA GLU A 146 -1.47 19.93 1.06
C GLU A 146 -1.84 19.53 2.50
N LEU A 147 -3.12 19.25 2.81
CA LEU A 147 -3.53 18.78 4.14
C LEU A 147 -2.70 17.57 4.62
N ARG A 148 -2.36 16.64 3.71
CA ARG A 148 -1.55 15.44 4.03
C ARG A 148 -0.08 15.76 4.34
N HIS A 149 0.37 16.94 3.97
CA HIS A 149 1.76 17.39 4.12
C HIS A 149 1.94 18.31 5.34
N VAL A 150 0.86 18.60 6.06
CA VAL A 150 0.89 19.30 7.35
C VAL A 150 1.71 18.47 8.34
N LYS A 151 2.62 19.13 9.06
CA LYS A 151 3.57 18.49 9.99
C LYS A 151 3.35 18.87 11.45
N THR A 152 2.59 19.94 11.70
CA THR A 152 2.40 20.50 13.03
C THR A 152 0.96 20.94 13.25
N GLN A 153 0.56 21.04 14.52
CA GLN A 153 -0.77 21.57 14.87
C GLN A 153 -0.95 23.01 14.38
N ALA A 154 0.06 23.87 14.53
CA ALA A 154 -0.02 25.26 14.05
C ALA A 154 -0.21 25.37 12.53
N GLU A 155 0.38 24.46 11.75
CA GLU A 155 0.14 24.38 10.30
C GLU A 155 -1.28 23.90 9.99
N LEU A 156 -1.82 22.96 10.79
CA LEU A 156 -3.21 22.51 10.66
C LEU A 156 -4.18 23.66 10.98
N ASP A 157 -3.97 24.37 12.08
CA ASP A 157 -4.82 25.49 12.48
C ASP A 157 -4.81 26.60 11.41
N LYS A 158 -3.63 26.88 10.83
CA LYS A 158 -3.50 27.80 9.68
C LYS A 158 -4.25 27.30 8.44
N PHE A 159 -4.19 26.00 8.17
CA PHE A 159 -4.91 25.38 7.07
C PHE A 159 -6.43 25.49 7.27
N GLU A 160 -6.92 25.23 8.47
CA GLU A 160 -8.35 25.34 8.83
C GLU A 160 -8.84 26.80 8.74
N LEU A 161 -8.04 27.76 9.22
CA LEU A 161 -8.34 29.18 9.08
C LEU A 161 -8.40 29.61 7.61
N TRP A 162 -7.44 29.17 6.80
CA TRP A 162 -7.46 29.41 5.35
C TRP A 162 -8.71 28.81 4.72
N LEU A 163 -9.08 27.58 5.09
CA LEU A 163 -10.26 26.92 4.54
C LEU A 163 -11.55 27.70 4.84
N GLY A 164 -11.68 28.23 6.06
CA GLY A 164 -12.81 29.08 6.45
C GLY A 164 -12.84 30.45 5.76
N SER A 165 -11.74 30.87 5.15
CA SER A 165 -11.66 32.11 4.36
C SER A 165 -12.04 31.95 2.88
N ILE A 166 -12.21 30.70 2.41
CA ILE A 166 -12.61 30.43 1.03
C ILE A 166 -14.06 30.84 0.85
N ASP A 167 -14.31 31.72 -0.12
CA ASP A 167 -15.66 32.05 -0.58
C ASP A 167 -16.23 30.86 -1.38
N ASP A 168 -16.80 29.89 -0.66
CA ASP A 168 -17.56 28.78 -1.21
C ASP A 168 -19.03 28.91 -0.81
N PRO A 169 -19.89 29.54 -1.65
CA PRO A 169 -21.30 29.77 -1.32
C PRO A 169 -22.09 28.46 -1.14
N THR A 170 -21.55 27.32 -1.58
CA THR A 170 -22.19 26.02 -1.41
C THR A 170 -21.93 25.39 -0.03
N GLY A 171 -20.96 25.92 0.73
CA GLY A 171 -20.51 25.37 2.00
C GLY A 171 -19.88 23.97 1.92
N ARG A 172 -19.66 23.43 0.70
CA ARG A 172 -19.12 22.07 0.50
C ARG A 172 -17.72 21.92 1.04
N THR A 173 -16.91 22.97 0.95
CA THR A 173 -15.54 22.99 1.48
C THR A 173 -15.51 22.89 3.00
N GLN A 174 -16.41 23.60 3.69
CA GLN A 174 -16.52 23.49 5.15
C GLN A 174 -17.03 22.09 5.56
N ARG A 175 -18.09 21.60 4.90
CA ARG A 175 -18.60 20.23 5.15
C ARG A 175 -17.56 19.15 4.90
N TRP A 176 -16.67 19.34 3.93
CA TRP A 176 -15.55 18.43 3.69
C TRP A 176 -14.63 18.35 4.90
N LEU A 177 -14.25 19.49 5.49
CA LEU A 177 -13.42 19.54 6.69
C LEU A 177 -14.16 19.00 7.91
N ASP A 178 -15.43 19.39 8.09
CA ASP A 178 -16.26 18.91 9.20
C ASP A 178 -16.37 17.40 9.18
N HIS A 179 -16.55 16.78 8.01
CA HIS A 179 -16.48 15.32 7.86
C HIS A 179 -15.14 14.76 8.33
N LYS A 180 -14.00 15.41 8.06
CA LYS A 180 -12.69 14.92 8.52
C LYS A 180 -12.52 15.05 10.02
N LYS A 181 -13.15 16.06 10.63
CA LYS A 181 -13.16 16.29 12.08
C LYS A 181 -14.15 15.39 12.82
N MET A 182 -15.29 15.08 12.21
CA MET A 182 -16.36 14.28 12.79
C MET A 182 -15.88 12.85 13.09
N HIS A 183 -15.12 12.26 12.18
CA HIS A 183 -14.54 10.94 12.36
C HIS A 183 -13.15 11.06 12.99
N ARG A 184 -13.02 10.69 14.26
CA ARG A 184 -11.78 10.90 15.04
C ARG A 184 -10.57 10.20 14.44
N TRP A 185 -10.82 9.09 13.73
CA TRP A 185 -9.79 8.31 13.06
C TRP A 185 -9.28 8.92 11.74
N LEU A 186 -10.05 9.80 11.10
CA LEU A 186 -9.81 10.16 9.70
C LEU A 186 -8.63 11.12 9.51
N LEU A 187 -8.51 12.15 10.35
CA LEU A 187 -7.33 13.04 10.33
C LEU A 187 -6.03 12.28 10.66
N PRO A 188 -5.95 11.44 11.72
CA PRO A 188 -4.81 10.56 11.97
C PRO A 188 -4.45 9.63 10.81
N ALA A 189 -5.44 9.14 10.06
CA ALA A 189 -5.20 8.26 8.92
C ALA A 189 -4.76 9.00 7.65
N LEU A 190 -4.95 10.32 7.60
CA LEU A 190 -4.55 11.19 6.48
C LEU A 190 -3.21 11.91 6.71
N ILE A 191 -2.92 12.29 7.95
CA ILE A 191 -1.83 13.19 8.30
C ILE A 191 -0.86 12.54 9.28
N GLN A 192 0.41 12.42 8.88
CA GLN A 192 1.44 11.70 9.63
C GLN A 192 1.60 12.18 11.08
N PHE A 193 1.62 13.50 11.34
CA PHE A 193 1.86 14.01 12.69
C PHE A 193 0.72 13.72 13.67
N ARG A 194 -0.47 13.41 13.16
CA ARG A 194 -1.64 12.98 13.95
C ARG A 194 -1.73 11.45 14.06
N SER A 195 -0.96 10.72 13.27
CA SER A 195 -0.95 9.25 13.26
C SER A 195 -0.11 8.67 14.38
N ASN A 196 -0.57 7.57 14.97
CA ASN A 196 0.15 6.77 15.95
C ASN A 196 0.93 5.59 15.33
N ILE A 197 0.97 5.47 13.99
CA ILE A 197 1.78 4.49 13.26
C ILE A 197 3.29 4.77 13.46
N GLY A 198 3.66 6.01 13.78
CA GLY A 198 5.04 6.41 14.08
C GLY A 198 5.96 6.32 12.87
N ALA A 199 7.20 5.86 13.09
CA ALA A 199 8.22 5.78 12.04
C ALA A 199 7.86 4.82 10.89
N ASP A 200 6.96 3.86 11.14
CA ASP A 200 6.52 2.91 10.11
C ASP A 200 5.58 3.57 9.07
N TRP A 201 5.10 4.80 9.33
CA TRP A 201 4.22 5.51 8.40
C TRP A 201 4.83 5.61 7.01
N ASP A 202 6.11 5.98 6.90
CA ASP A 202 6.81 6.15 5.63
C ASP A 202 7.04 4.83 4.89
N LEU A 203 6.89 3.68 5.57
CA LEU A 203 6.98 2.34 4.97
C LEU A 203 5.66 1.92 4.32
N LEU A 204 4.53 2.48 4.79
CA LEU A 204 3.24 2.32 4.14
C LEU A 204 3.26 3.17 2.86
N GLU A 205 3.01 2.59 1.68
CA GLU A 205 2.88 3.41 0.49
C GLU A 205 1.53 4.13 0.54
N PRO A 206 1.49 5.43 0.22
CA PRO A 206 0.23 6.16 0.18
C PRO A 206 -0.65 5.79 -1.01
N ASN A 207 -0.22 4.93 -1.94
CA ASN A 207 -0.98 4.63 -3.15
C ASN A 207 -1.47 3.18 -3.13
N THR A 208 -2.70 2.96 -3.55
CA THR A 208 -3.29 1.63 -3.80
C THR A 208 -3.22 1.28 -5.28
N ASN A 209 -2.29 1.83 -6.07
CA ASN A 209 -2.27 1.53 -7.51
C ASN A 209 -2.04 0.04 -7.79
N LEU A 210 -1.40 -0.67 -6.85
CA LEU A 210 -1.25 -2.11 -6.91
C LEU A 210 -2.63 -2.78 -6.75
N GLY A 211 -3.31 -2.53 -5.64
CA GLY A 211 -4.68 -2.98 -5.39
C GLY A 211 -5.68 -2.57 -6.47
N GLU A 212 -5.72 -1.31 -6.90
CA GLU A 212 -6.61 -0.84 -7.98
C GLU A 212 -6.31 -1.49 -9.33
N GLY A 213 -5.03 -1.70 -9.64
CA GLY A 213 -4.62 -2.43 -10.83
C GLY A 213 -5.11 -3.88 -10.78
N GLN A 214 -5.00 -4.51 -9.61
CA GLN A 214 -5.48 -5.86 -9.36
C GLN A 214 -7.01 -5.93 -9.46
N HIS A 215 -7.73 -5.01 -8.82
CA HIS A 215 -9.19 -4.90 -8.93
C HIS A 215 -9.64 -4.79 -10.38
N ARG A 216 -9.04 -3.88 -11.15
CA ARG A 216 -9.38 -3.72 -12.57
C ARG A 216 -9.11 -5.01 -13.35
N TRP A 217 -7.99 -5.68 -13.08
CA TRP A 217 -7.64 -6.92 -13.75
C TRP A 217 -8.62 -8.04 -13.35
N ASN A 218 -8.87 -8.23 -12.06
CA ASN A 218 -9.84 -9.19 -11.51
C ASN A 218 -11.22 -8.95 -12.12
N ASN A 219 -11.73 -7.71 -12.09
CA ASN A 219 -13.04 -7.36 -12.65
C ASN A 219 -13.14 -7.64 -14.16
N ILE A 220 -12.03 -7.56 -14.90
CA ILE A 220 -12.00 -7.93 -16.32
C ILE A 220 -12.08 -9.45 -16.50
N GLN A 221 -11.51 -10.23 -15.58
CA GLN A 221 -11.49 -11.69 -15.66
C GLN A 221 -12.78 -12.33 -15.12
N THR A 222 -13.26 -11.88 -13.95
CA THR A 222 -14.37 -12.51 -13.23
C THR A 222 -15.69 -11.78 -13.51
N GLY A 223 -15.66 -10.48 -13.76
CA GLY A 223 -16.83 -9.62 -13.89
C GLY A 223 -17.05 -8.74 -12.65
N THR A 224 -18.18 -8.03 -12.60
CA THR A 224 -18.60 -7.20 -11.46
C THR A 224 -20.04 -7.50 -11.08
N ASP A 225 -20.48 -7.11 -9.88
CA ASP A 225 -21.86 -7.26 -9.39
C ASP A 225 -22.36 -8.72 -9.31
N MET A 226 -21.48 -9.64 -8.96
CA MET A 226 -21.80 -11.06 -8.79
C MET A 226 -22.19 -11.37 -7.35
N GLY A 227 -22.94 -12.47 -7.16
CA GLY A 227 -23.18 -13.01 -5.82
C GLY A 227 -21.87 -13.44 -5.15
N ILE A 228 -21.82 -13.49 -3.82
CA ILE A 228 -20.59 -13.87 -3.09
C ILE A 228 -20.11 -15.26 -3.51
N ILE A 229 -21.01 -16.25 -3.55
CA ILE A 229 -20.69 -17.64 -3.94
C ILE A 229 -20.18 -17.69 -5.38
N GLU A 230 -20.92 -17.10 -6.33
CA GLU A 230 -20.50 -17.02 -7.74
C GLU A 230 -19.12 -16.35 -7.89
N SER A 231 -18.87 -15.31 -7.10
CA SER A 231 -17.57 -14.63 -7.08
C SER A 231 -16.47 -15.58 -6.60
N MET A 232 -16.72 -16.35 -5.53
CA MET A 232 -15.76 -17.32 -5.00
C MET A 232 -15.42 -18.39 -6.04
N GLU A 233 -16.42 -18.98 -6.70
CA GLU A 233 -16.22 -19.99 -7.76
C GLU A 233 -15.40 -19.44 -8.93
N LYS A 234 -15.69 -18.20 -9.38
CA LYS A 234 -14.94 -17.56 -10.46
C LYS A 234 -13.52 -17.19 -10.06
N TYR A 235 -13.31 -16.76 -8.82
CA TYR A 235 -11.97 -16.51 -8.30
C TYR A 235 -11.17 -17.80 -8.18
N GLU A 236 -11.78 -18.90 -7.73
CA GLU A 236 -11.13 -20.21 -7.67
C GLU A 236 -10.72 -20.70 -9.06
N ALA A 237 -11.62 -20.62 -10.05
CA ALA A 237 -11.31 -20.97 -11.43
C ALA A 237 -10.18 -20.10 -12.02
N LEU A 238 -10.18 -18.80 -11.70
CA LEU A 238 -9.13 -17.88 -12.13
C LEU A 238 -7.78 -18.22 -11.46
N ASP A 239 -7.78 -18.46 -10.16
CA ASP A 239 -6.58 -18.81 -9.40
C ASP A 239 -5.99 -20.14 -9.89
N ALA A 240 -6.82 -21.16 -10.15
CA ALA A 240 -6.40 -22.42 -10.74
C ALA A 240 -5.78 -22.24 -12.14
N SER A 241 -6.36 -21.34 -12.96
CA SER A 241 -5.79 -20.98 -14.27
C SER A 241 -4.42 -20.29 -14.13
N ILE A 242 -4.26 -19.37 -13.18
CA ILE A 242 -2.98 -18.69 -12.93
C ILE A 242 -1.94 -19.71 -12.44
N GLU A 243 -2.32 -20.59 -11.52
CA GLU A 243 -1.44 -21.64 -10.99
C GLU A 243 -0.98 -22.59 -12.09
N ALA A 244 -1.91 -23.07 -12.93
CA ALA A 244 -1.58 -23.91 -14.08
C ALA A 244 -0.62 -23.22 -15.04
N GLN A 245 -0.83 -21.93 -15.30
CA GLN A 245 0.10 -21.13 -16.10
C GLN A 245 1.48 -21.07 -15.43
N LEU A 246 1.57 -20.71 -14.15
CA LEU A 246 2.86 -20.62 -13.44
C LEU A 246 3.62 -21.95 -13.45
N ARG A 247 2.93 -23.07 -13.20
CA ARG A 247 3.53 -24.42 -13.27
C ARG A 247 4.01 -24.78 -14.68
N GLN A 248 3.28 -24.35 -15.72
CA GLN A 248 3.70 -24.57 -17.10
C GLN A 248 4.95 -23.75 -17.43
N GLU A 249 5.01 -22.50 -17.00
CA GLU A 249 6.18 -21.63 -17.17
C GLU A 249 7.41 -22.22 -16.46
N GLU A 250 7.23 -22.75 -15.24
CA GLU A 250 8.29 -23.41 -14.47
C GLU A 250 8.79 -24.69 -15.15
N ARG A 251 7.88 -25.56 -15.65
CA ARG A 251 8.25 -26.82 -16.31
C ARG A 251 8.94 -26.62 -17.66
N THR A 252 8.51 -25.64 -18.43
CA THR A 252 8.99 -25.44 -19.80
C THR A 252 10.17 -24.48 -19.88
N GLY A 253 10.36 -23.62 -18.87
CA GLY A 253 11.27 -22.47 -18.95
C GLY A 253 10.81 -21.39 -19.92
N ASP A 254 9.72 -21.64 -20.67
CA ASP A 254 9.17 -20.78 -21.70
C ASP A 254 7.98 -20.02 -21.11
N ALA A 255 8.27 -18.90 -20.48
CA ALA A 255 7.21 -17.98 -20.09
C ALA A 255 6.51 -17.49 -21.37
N ARG A 256 5.17 -17.59 -21.44
CA ARG A 256 4.37 -17.18 -22.61
C ARG A 256 4.64 -15.72 -23.02
N ASN A 257 5.11 -14.92 -22.07
CA ASN A 257 5.79 -13.66 -22.31
C ASN A 257 6.88 -13.44 -21.24
N PRO A 258 8.15 -13.79 -21.50
CA PRO A 258 9.21 -13.72 -20.49
C PRO A 258 9.51 -12.30 -20.04
N ARG A 259 9.09 -11.29 -20.83
CA ARG A 259 9.26 -9.86 -20.53
C ARG A 259 8.04 -9.24 -19.85
N ASN A 260 6.90 -9.95 -19.76
CA ASN A 260 5.65 -9.40 -19.24
C ASN A 260 4.78 -10.40 -18.46
N GLY A 261 5.36 -11.50 -17.96
CA GLY A 261 4.67 -12.40 -17.03
C GLY A 261 4.17 -11.64 -15.79
N VAL A 262 3.13 -12.14 -15.14
CA VAL A 262 2.58 -11.51 -13.91
C VAL A 262 3.66 -11.48 -12.83
N ALA A 263 4.35 -12.61 -12.62
CA ALA A 263 5.50 -12.71 -11.72
C ALA A 263 6.63 -11.75 -12.09
N THR A 264 7.05 -11.71 -13.37
CA THR A 264 8.11 -10.80 -13.84
C THR A 264 7.72 -9.33 -13.69
N ARG A 265 6.45 -8.96 -13.93
CA ARG A 265 5.93 -7.61 -13.70
C ARG A 265 5.96 -7.27 -12.22
N TYR A 266 5.53 -8.19 -11.37
CA TYR A 266 5.54 -8.01 -9.92
C TYR A 266 6.96 -7.84 -9.39
N LEU A 267 7.87 -8.77 -9.72
CA LEU A 267 9.28 -8.70 -9.36
C LEU A 267 9.94 -7.44 -9.93
N SER A 268 9.74 -7.10 -11.20
CA SER A 268 10.31 -5.88 -11.79
C SER A 268 9.81 -4.62 -11.10
N ARG A 269 8.52 -4.54 -10.78
CA ARG A 269 7.95 -3.41 -10.01
C ARG A 269 8.53 -3.38 -8.60
N TYR A 270 8.65 -4.52 -7.95
CA TYR A 270 9.23 -4.68 -6.62
C TYR A 270 10.72 -4.26 -6.61
N THR A 271 11.53 -4.75 -7.54
CA THR A 271 12.96 -4.38 -7.65
C THR A 271 13.13 -2.90 -7.98
N ARG A 272 12.30 -2.34 -8.88
CA ARG A 272 12.28 -0.88 -9.15
C ARG A 272 11.90 -0.09 -7.90
N ARG A 273 10.93 -0.59 -7.11
CA ARG A 273 10.52 0.02 -5.83
C ARG A 273 11.65 -0.04 -4.81
N LEU A 274 12.28 -1.20 -4.58
CA LEU A 274 13.43 -1.32 -3.70
C LEU A 274 14.56 -0.39 -4.12
N SER A 275 14.86 -0.34 -5.42
CA SER A 275 15.87 0.57 -5.97
C SER A 275 15.49 2.04 -5.76
N ALA A 276 14.22 2.39 -5.90
CA ALA A 276 13.73 3.76 -5.66
C ALA A 276 13.78 4.13 -4.16
N VAL A 277 13.44 3.20 -3.26
CA VAL A 277 13.54 3.38 -1.81
C VAL A 277 15.00 3.56 -1.41
N GLU A 278 15.89 2.70 -1.89
CA GLU A 278 17.32 2.76 -1.62
C GLU A 278 17.93 4.06 -2.17
N LYS A 279 17.57 4.44 -3.40
CA LYS A 279 17.96 5.74 -3.97
C LYS A 279 17.43 6.91 -3.14
N SER A 280 16.18 6.84 -2.66
CA SER A 280 15.60 7.86 -1.78
C SER A 280 16.32 7.95 -0.43
N ARG A 281 16.72 6.81 0.15
CA ARG A 281 17.53 6.74 1.38
C ARG A 281 18.90 7.40 1.16
N ARG A 282 19.60 7.04 0.07
CA ARG A 282 20.89 7.65 -0.29
C ARG A 282 20.78 9.15 -0.50
N VAL A 283 19.74 9.63 -1.23
CA VAL A 283 19.51 11.07 -1.43
C VAL A 283 19.25 11.77 -0.09
N ARG A 284 18.43 11.18 0.80
CA ARG A 284 18.19 11.72 2.14
C ARG A 284 19.46 11.80 2.97
N PHE A 285 20.27 10.75 2.95
CA PHE A 285 21.54 10.70 3.68
C PHE A 285 22.50 11.79 3.20
N VAL A 286 22.68 11.92 1.89
CA VAL A 286 23.54 12.97 1.30
C VAL A 286 23.02 14.37 1.62
N ASP A 287 21.70 14.59 1.56
CA ASP A 287 21.11 15.89 1.92
C ASP A 287 21.33 16.23 3.40
N ILE A 288 21.20 15.25 4.30
CA ILE A 288 21.53 15.40 5.72
C ILE A 288 23.02 15.77 5.88
N LYS A 289 23.94 15.06 5.19
CA LYS A 289 25.38 15.34 5.19
C LYS A 289 25.71 16.76 4.72
N VAL A 290 25.04 17.23 3.66
CA VAL A 290 25.15 18.62 3.17
C VAL A 290 24.68 19.61 4.22
N ARG A 291 23.55 19.34 4.88
CA ARG A 291 22.99 20.24 5.90
C ARG A 291 23.89 20.32 7.13
N LEU A 292 24.39 19.19 7.64
CA LEU A 292 25.34 19.16 8.76
C LEU A 292 26.62 19.95 8.46
N ARG A 293 27.24 19.74 7.28
CA ARG A 293 28.40 20.53 6.85
C ARG A 293 28.07 22.02 6.70
N GLY A 294 26.82 22.35 6.37
CA GLY A 294 26.32 23.72 6.35
C GLY A 294 26.32 24.38 7.73
N VAL A 295 25.99 23.63 8.79
CA VAL A 295 26.07 24.09 10.18
C VAL A 295 27.52 24.36 10.58
N GLY A 296 28.45 23.43 10.30
CA GLY A 296 29.87 23.63 10.61
C GLY A 296 30.50 24.84 9.90
N VAL A 297 30.06 25.17 8.67
CA VAL A 297 30.46 26.42 8.00
C VAL A 297 29.89 27.66 8.71
N ALA A 298 28.66 27.60 9.23
CA ALA A 298 28.06 28.71 9.95
C ALA A 298 28.78 28.96 11.29
N GLU A 299 29.12 27.91 12.02
CA GLU A 299 29.89 27.96 13.27
C GLU A 299 31.30 28.50 13.04
N ALA A 300 32.03 27.98 12.05
CA ALA A 300 33.36 28.50 11.70
C ALA A 300 33.34 29.98 11.31
N LYS A 301 32.28 30.46 10.63
CA LYS A 301 32.08 31.89 10.35
C LYS A 301 31.84 32.71 11.63
N ALA A 302 31.07 32.17 12.57
CA ALA A 302 30.81 32.84 13.84
C ALA A 302 32.09 32.97 14.69
N GLU A 303 32.90 31.91 14.77
CA GLU A 303 34.18 31.93 15.46
C GLU A 303 35.18 32.88 14.80
N LEU A 304 35.30 32.87 13.46
CA LEU A 304 36.12 33.84 12.76
C LEU A 304 35.70 35.29 13.04
N LYS A 305 34.39 35.56 13.14
CA LYS A 305 33.88 36.89 13.49
C LYS A 305 34.27 37.28 14.92
N LYS A 306 34.24 36.36 15.88
CA LYS A 306 34.71 36.58 17.26
C LYS A 306 36.21 36.85 17.30
N ALA A 307 37.02 36.01 16.65
CA ALA A 307 38.47 36.18 16.58
C ALA A 307 38.88 37.53 15.97
N ARG A 308 38.21 37.96 14.88
CA ARG A 308 38.44 39.28 14.26
C ARG A 308 38.07 40.44 15.18
N LYS A 309 37.00 40.32 15.97
CA LYS A 309 36.64 41.33 16.98
C LYS A 309 37.73 41.42 18.07
N LEU A 310 38.20 40.28 18.57
CA LEU A 310 39.25 40.23 19.59
C LEU A 310 40.57 40.81 19.09
N ALA A 311 40.96 40.51 17.85
CA ALA A 311 42.16 41.05 17.22
C ALA A 311 42.09 42.58 17.04
N LYS A 312 40.90 43.14 16.79
CA LYS A 312 40.69 44.59 16.75
C LYS A 312 40.82 45.25 18.12
N SER A 313 40.33 44.61 19.18
CA SER A 313 40.42 45.16 20.54
C SER A 313 41.80 45.00 21.17
N ARG A 314 42.56 43.97 20.78
CA ARG A 314 43.88 43.65 21.36
C ARG A 314 44.83 43.17 20.26
N PRO A 315 45.47 44.10 19.52
CA PRO A 315 46.38 43.77 18.43
C PRO A 315 47.65 43.14 19.00
N SER A 316 47.63 41.82 19.11
CA SER A 316 48.76 40.99 19.54
C SER A 316 49.01 39.93 18.49
N ALA A 317 50.27 39.48 18.37
CA ALA A 317 50.64 38.40 17.47
C ALA A 317 49.78 37.14 17.69
N GLN A 318 49.41 36.86 18.95
CA GLN A 318 48.54 35.75 19.32
C GLN A 318 47.11 35.91 18.76
N ALA A 319 46.52 37.11 18.82
CA ALA A 319 45.20 37.37 18.28
C ALA A 319 45.18 37.30 16.74
N GLN A 320 46.26 37.76 16.07
CA GLN A 320 46.41 37.62 14.62
C GLN A 320 46.56 36.15 14.21
N ASN A 321 47.33 35.35 14.96
CA ASN A 321 47.45 33.91 14.72
C ASN A 321 46.10 33.19 14.89
N GLN A 322 45.33 33.54 15.91
CA GLN A 322 43.99 32.97 16.12
C GLN A 322 43.04 33.26 14.93
N VAL A 323 43.10 34.47 14.36
CA VAL A 323 42.34 34.79 13.14
C VAL A 323 42.77 33.89 11.99
N ALA A 324 44.07 33.70 11.76
CA ALA A 324 44.60 32.84 10.71
C ALA A 324 44.14 31.37 10.87
N VAL A 325 44.13 30.84 12.09
CA VAL A 325 43.62 29.50 12.40
C VAL A 325 42.13 29.37 12.06
N CYS A 326 41.30 30.33 12.50
CA CYS A 326 39.87 30.32 12.19
C CYS A 326 39.60 30.49 10.69
N GLU A 327 40.42 31.25 9.95
CA GLU A 327 40.31 31.36 8.50
C GLU A 327 40.61 30.04 7.80
N LYS A 328 41.68 29.34 8.22
CA LYS A 328 42.03 28.01 7.70
C LYS A 328 40.92 27.00 7.97
N GLN A 329 40.36 26.97 9.19
CA GLN A 329 39.23 26.11 9.53
C GLN A 329 37.99 26.41 8.68
N LEU A 330 37.67 27.69 8.48
CA LEU A 330 36.55 28.08 7.62
C LEU A 330 36.74 27.63 6.17
N GLN A 331 37.96 27.71 5.63
CA GLN A 331 38.25 27.21 4.28
C GLN A 331 38.07 25.69 4.19
N VAL A 332 38.57 24.92 5.17
CA VAL A 332 38.38 23.46 5.22
C VAL A 332 36.88 23.10 5.24
N SER A 333 36.09 23.75 6.10
CA SER A 333 34.64 23.51 6.19
C SER A 333 33.91 23.86 4.89
N LYS A 334 34.30 24.97 4.22
CA LYS A 334 33.75 25.34 2.90
C LYS A 334 34.07 24.30 1.83
N THR A 335 35.29 23.79 1.80
CA THR A 335 35.71 22.74 0.85
C THR A 335 34.94 21.45 1.09
N LYS A 336 34.78 21.01 2.35
CA LYS A 336 33.95 19.84 2.71
C LYS A 336 32.49 20.02 2.29
N LEU A 337 31.91 21.20 2.50
CA LEU A 337 30.54 21.51 2.07
C LEU A 337 30.41 21.52 0.54
N SER A 338 31.39 22.09 -0.17
CA SER A 338 31.40 22.11 -1.64
C SER A 338 31.42 20.70 -2.22
N LYS A 339 32.29 19.82 -1.69
CA LYS A 339 32.38 18.40 -2.08
C LYS A 339 31.04 17.68 -1.86
N ALA A 340 30.42 17.85 -0.68
CA ALA A 340 29.12 17.23 -0.40
C ALA A 340 28.00 17.77 -1.32
N LYS A 341 28.00 19.07 -1.65
CA LYS A 341 27.05 19.64 -2.60
C LYS A 341 27.26 19.12 -4.02
N ALA A 342 28.50 18.87 -4.43
CA ALA A 342 28.81 18.27 -5.72
C ALA A 342 28.28 16.82 -5.80
N GLU A 343 28.52 16.03 -4.75
CA GLU A 343 28.00 14.67 -4.61
C GLU A 343 26.46 14.62 -4.61
N ALA A 344 25.80 15.56 -3.92
CA ALA A 344 24.34 15.69 -3.94
C ALA A 344 23.80 15.98 -5.34
N LYS A 345 24.54 16.75 -6.15
CA LYS A 345 24.17 17.07 -7.53
C LYS A 345 24.37 15.88 -8.47
N SER A 346 25.46 15.11 -8.31
CA SER A 346 25.72 13.94 -9.16
C SER A 346 24.76 12.78 -8.90
N ASN A 347 24.26 12.64 -7.66
CA ASN A 347 23.31 11.57 -7.29
C ASN A 347 21.84 11.92 -7.60
N SER A 348 21.56 13.17 -7.95
CA SER A 348 20.24 13.62 -8.34
C SER A 348 20.08 13.52 -9.86
N SER A 349 19.22 12.61 -10.32
CA SER A 349 18.81 12.52 -11.72
C SER A 349 17.88 13.69 -12.16
N GLY A 350 18.14 14.92 -11.69
CA GLY A 350 17.55 16.15 -12.21
C GLY A 350 16.35 16.76 -11.46
N ARG A 351 15.93 16.24 -10.30
CA ARG A 351 14.80 16.82 -9.54
C ARG A 351 15.00 16.70 -8.03
N VAL A 352 15.53 17.74 -7.39
CA VAL A 352 15.33 18.00 -5.96
C VAL A 352 15.06 19.49 -5.78
N SER A 353 13.89 19.85 -5.25
CA SER A 353 13.63 21.22 -4.80
C SER A 353 14.27 21.41 -3.43
N VAL A 354 14.99 22.52 -3.26
CA VAL A 354 15.76 22.81 -2.05
C VAL A 354 14.84 23.47 -1.02
N GLY A 355 13.95 22.69 -0.41
CA GLY A 355 13.26 23.10 0.81
C GLY A 355 14.23 23.03 2.01
N ARG A 356 14.23 24.03 2.90
CA ARG A 356 15.05 24.05 4.12
C ARG A 356 14.24 23.59 5.35
N PRO A 357 14.27 22.31 5.75
CA PRO A 357 13.80 21.91 7.08
C PRO A 357 14.91 22.10 8.14
N ARG A 358 14.48 22.51 9.35
CA ARG A 358 15.32 22.74 10.54
C ARG A 358 15.81 21.39 11.09
N ILE A 359 17.12 21.25 11.33
CA ILE A 359 17.69 20.05 11.97
C ILE A 359 17.50 20.15 13.49
N SER A 360 17.03 19.10 14.15
CA SER A 360 16.92 19.03 15.61
C SER A 360 18.26 18.59 16.24
N ALA A 361 18.49 18.94 17.51
CA ALA A 361 19.71 18.58 18.24
C ALA A 361 19.90 17.05 18.38
N GLN A 362 18.80 16.29 18.45
CA GLN A 362 18.83 14.83 18.52
C GLN A 362 19.37 14.19 17.23
N THR A 363 19.09 14.80 16.07
CA THR A 363 19.65 14.37 14.78
C THR A 363 21.15 14.67 14.68
N GLN A 364 21.67 15.70 15.35
CA GLN A 364 23.10 15.98 15.36
C GLN A 364 23.88 14.94 16.17
N SER A 365 23.35 14.51 17.33
CA SER A 365 24.00 13.50 18.19
C SER A 365 24.05 12.10 17.56
N TYR A 366 22.96 11.65 16.92
CA TYR A 366 22.90 10.34 16.27
C TYR A 366 23.86 10.21 15.07
N LEU A 367 24.23 11.33 14.45
CA LEU A 367 25.04 11.34 13.23
C LEU A 367 26.54 11.53 13.49
N ALA A 368 26.92 12.12 14.62
CA ALA A 368 28.31 12.07 15.09
C ALA A 368 28.77 10.62 15.29
N THR A 369 27.88 9.77 15.82
CA THR A 369 28.10 8.32 15.97
C THR A 369 28.21 7.60 14.62
N VAL A 370 27.49 8.06 13.59
CA VAL A 370 27.57 7.47 12.24
C VAL A 370 28.83 7.91 11.49
N GLU A 371 29.32 9.14 11.70
CA GLU A 371 30.58 9.62 11.08
C GLU A 371 31.81 8.90 11.69
N GLU A 372 31.78 8.58 12.99
CA GLU A 372 32.77 7.68 13.64
C GLU A 372 32.72 6.26 13.04
N LEU A 373 31.52 5.69 12.85
CA LEU A 373 31.37 4.35 12.25
C LEU A 373 31.73 4.31 10.75
N GLU A 374 31.61 5.42 10.00
CA GLU A 374 32.05 5.50 8.60
C GLU A 374 33.59 5.53 8.49
N GLU A 375 34.29 6.17 9.43
CA GLU A 375 35.77 6.14 9.47
C GLU A 375 36.28 4.72 9.76
N ASP A 376 35.59 3.96 10.61
CA ASP A 376 35.94 2.57 10.92
C ASP A 376 35.54 1.57 9.79
N ALA A 377 34.44 1.83 9.06
CA ALA A 377 33.95 0.92 8.01
C ALA A 377 34.67 1.08 6.65
N ALA A 378 35.33 2.23 6.43
CA ALA A 378 36.11 2.48 5.22
C ALA A 378 37.34 1.55 5.10
N ASP A 379 37.81 0.99 6.21
CA ASP A 379 38.94 0.04 6.24
C ASP A 379 38.53 -1.43 6.03
N ASN A 380 37.23 -1.77 5.97
CA ASN A 380 36.80 -3.18 6.06
C ASN A 380 35.62 -3.62 5.17
N SER A 381 35.24 -2.89 4.11
CA SER A 381 34.08 -3.26 3.30
C SER A 381 34.41 -3.88 1.93
N GLN A 382 34.21 -5.21 1.82
CA GLN A 382 33.80 -5.84 0.56
C GLN A 382 32.30 -5.53 0.29
N PRO A 383 31.89 -5.31 -0.97
CA PRO A 383 30.51 -4.97 -1.31
C PRO A 383 29.55 -6.18 -1.23
N LEU A 384 28.42 -5.97 -0.55
CA LEU A 384 27.26 -6.87 -0.40
C LEU A 384 26.60 -7.35 -1.71
N VAL A 385 27.07 -6.89 -2.87
CA VAL A 385 26.56 -7.26 -4.20
C VAL A 385 27.05 -8.66 -4.61
N ASP A 386 28.18 -9.11 -4.08
CA ASP A 386 28.76 -10.42 -4.44
C ASP A 386 27.98 -11.59 -3.81
N ILE A 387 27.33 -11.37 -2.66
CA ILE A 387 26.53 -12.40 -1.95
C ILE A 387 25.26 -12.79 -2.74
N VAL A 388 24.70 -11.86 -3.54
CA VAL A 388 23.50 -12.13 -4.36
C VAL A 388 23.84 -12.79 -5.69
N MET A 389 25.06 -12.57 -6.22
CA MET A 389 25.53 -13.25 -7.44
C MET A 389 25.97 -14.69 -7.16
N ASP A 390 26.52 -14.97 -5.98
CA ASP A 390 27.03 -16.30 -5.62
C ASP A 390 25.92 -17.36 -5.43
N LEU A 391 24.74 -16.93 -4.94
CA LEU A 391 23.56 -17.80 -4.81
C LEU A 391 22.94 -18.21 -6.16
N SER A 392 23.19 -17.47 -7.23
CA SER A 392 22.76 -17.86 -8.59
C SER A 392 23.73 -18.82 -9.28
N SER A 393 25.00 -18.81 -8.85
CA SER A 393 26.08 -19.61 -9.44
C SER A 393 26.21 -20.99 -8.78
N SER A 394 25.84 -21.11 -7.49
CA SER A 394 25.89 -22.37 -6.73
C SER A 394 24.77 -23.36 -7.10
N ALA A 395 23.78 -22.98 -7.92
CA ALA A 395 22.70 -23.86 -8.36
C ALA A 395 23.03 -24.66 -9.63
N GLN A 396 24.19 -24.45 -10.27
CA GLN A 396 24.56 -25.10 -11.54
C GLN A 396 25.69 -26.14 -11.45
N SER A 397 26.25 -26.44 -10.26
CA SER A 397 27.45 -27.30 -10.17
C SER A 397 27.31 -28.63 -9.39
N GLN A 398 26.11 -29.04 -8.96
CA GLN A 398 25.94 -30.36 -8.35
C GLN A 398 25.08 -31.29 -9.22
N GLY A 399 25.74 -31.91 -10.19
CA GLY A 399 25.14 -32.95 -11.02
C GLY A 399 26.20 -33.65 -11.85
N ASN A 400 27.04 -34.48 -11.21
CA ASN A 400 27.66 -35.67 -11.80
C ASN A 400 28.58 -36.37 -10.79
N VAL A 401 28.04 -37.38 -10.09
CA VAL A 401 28.84 -38.52 -9.63
C VAL A 401 28.00 -39.78 -9.90
N THR A 402 28.34 -40.45 -10.98
CA THR A 402 27.92 -41.81 -11.31
C THR A 402 28.62 -42.81 -10.38
N ALA A 403 27.86 -43.75 -9.81
CA ALA A 403 28.38 -45.00 -9.25
C ALA A 403 27.54 -46.19 -9.74
N PRO A 404 28.14 -47.40 -9.86
CA PRO A 404 27.73 -48.40 -10.86
C PRO A 404 26.71 -49.43 -10.36
N LEU A 405 25.96 -49.96 -11.31
CA LEU A 405 25.01 -51.08 -11.18
C LEU A 405 25.71 -52.45 -11.14
N SER A 406 25.15 -53.36 -10.33
CA SER A 406 25.27 -54.83 -10.48
C SER A 406 24.22 -55.55 -9.61
N PRO A 407 23.89 -56.84 -9.85
CA PRO A 407 22.71 -57.18 -10.64
C PRO A 407 21.70 -58.15 -9.97
N ALA A 408 20.52 -58.20 -10.60
CA ALA A 408 19.59 -59.33 -10.79
C ALA A 408 19.31 -60.36 -9.67
N ALA A 409 18.03 -60.48 -9.33
CA ALA A 409 17.39 -61.72 -8.88
C ALA A 409 15.92 -61.78 -9.36
N ASP A 410 15.73 -62.35 -10.56
CA ASP A 410 14.95 -63.57 -10.86
C ASP A 410 13.57 -63.90 -10.21
N ILE A 411 12.58 -64.13 -11.11
CA ILE A 411 11.40 -65.07 -11.11
C ILE A 411 10.06 -64.65 -10.42
N PRO A 412 8.83 -65.04 -10.87
CA PRO A 412 8.34 -65.58 -12.16
C PRO A 412 7.18 -64.83 -12.83
N ALA A 413 6.98 -65.18 -14.11
CA ALA A 413 5.85 -64.87 -14.98
C ALA A 413 4.47 -65.40 -14.52
N VAL A 414 3.43 -64.58 -14.73
CA VAL A 414 2.03 -65.01 -14.75
C VAL A 414 1.35 -64.51 -16.03
N ARG A 415 0.49 -65.40 -16.56
CA ARG A 415 -0.05 -65.48 -17.92
C ARG A 415 -1.00 -64.34 -18.35
N ARG A 416 -1.02 -64.16 -19.67
CA ARG A 416 -1.97 -63.43 -20.53
C ARG A 416 -3.44 -63.68 -20.15
N SER A 417 -4.26 -62.62 -20.22
CA SER A 417 -5.68 -62.72 -20.56
C SER A 417 -6.10 -61.52 -21.41
N THR A 418 -7.13 -61.75 -22.23
CA THR A 418 -7.43 -61.16 -23.53
C THR A 418 -8.16 -59.82 -23.51
N ARG A 419 -7.86 -59.01 -24.52
CA ARG A 419 -8.56 -57.80 -24.98
C ARG A 419 -9.97 -58.13 -25.49
N PRO A 420 -10.96 -57.22 -25.36
CA PRO A 420 -12.01 -57.11 -26.36
C PRO A 420 -11.98 -55.77 -27.10
N THR A 421 -12.19 -55.92 -28.40
CA THR A 421 -12.37 -54.96 -29.48
C THR A 421 -13.56 -54.02 -29.24
N GLN A 422 -13.38 -52.72 -29.53
CA GLN A 422 -14.48 -51.77 -29.74
C GLN A 422 -14.81 -51.66 -31.23
N PRO A 423 -16.10 -51.55 -31.63
CA PRO A 423 -16.48 -51.31 -33.01
C PRO A 423 -16.48 -49.81 -33.36
N ALA A 424 -16.05 -49.52 -34.59
CA ALA A 424 -16.16 -48.25 -35.28
C ALA A 424 -17.55 -48.06 -35.91
N LEU A 425 -17.88 -46.79 -36.21
CA LEU A 425 -18.95 -46.19 -37.06
C LEU A 425 -19.62 -45.03 -36.27
N ASP A 426 -19.97 -43.88 -36.82
CA ASP A 426 -20.09 -43.43 -38.20
C ASP A 426 -20.10 -41.88 -38.21
N ARG A 427 -19.47 -41.25 -39.21
CA ARG A 427 -19.53 -39.80 -39.44
C ARG A 427 -20.62 -39.52 -40.48
N ARG A 428 -21.73 -38.91 -40.07
CA ARG A 428 -22.69 -38.31 -41.00
C ARG A 428 -22.52 -36.79 -41.11
N VAL A 429 -22.33 -36.39 -42.36
CA VAL A 429 -22.41 -35.05 -42.92
C VAL A 429 -23.88 -34.63 -42.95
N ILE A 430 -24.19 -33.40 -42.51
CA ILE A 430 -25.39 -32.68 -42.95
C ILE A 430 -24.95 -31.27 -43.38
N SER A 431 -25.12 -31.04 -44.67
CA SER A 431 -25.12 -29.74 -45.32
C SER A 431 -26.54 -29.21 -45.37
N GLU A 432 -26.79 -27.98 -44.95
CA GLU A 432 -27.94 -27.22 -45.43
C GLU A 432 -27.56 -25.77 -45.73
N SER A 433 -27.79 -25.44 -47.00
CA SER A 433 -27.84 -24.11 -47.58
C SER A 433 -29.16 -23.43 -47.27
N THR A 434 -29.19 -22.10 -47.12
CA THR A 434 -30.24 -21.30 -47.75
C THR A 434 -29.80 -19.86 -47.98
N THR A 435 -30.06 -19.45 -49.21
CA THR A 435 -29.82 -18.14 -49.81
C THR A 435 -31.15 -17.40 -49.83
N THR A 436 -31.20 -16.11 -49.49
CA THR A 436 -32.16 -15.18 -50.13
C THR A 436 -31.63 -13.73 -50.10
N LYS A 437 -31.55 -13.17 -51.31
CA LYS A 437 -31.28 -11.77 -51.67
C LYS A 437 -32.61 -11.07 -51.97
N ARG A 438 -32.54 -9.73 -52.05
CA ARG A 438 -33.45 -8.72 -52.67
C ARG A 438 -34.50 -8.12 -51.74
N ALA A 439 -34.88 -6.84 -51.85
CA ALA A 439 -34.47 -5.74 -52.72
C ALA A 439 -34.84 -4.40 -52.06
N ARG A 440 -34.22 -3.33 -52.57
CA ARG A 440 -34.61 -1.93 -52.41
C ARG A 440 -36.02 -1.70 -52.94
N ASP A 441 -36.72 -0.72 -52.37
CA ASP A 441 -37.44 0.30 -53.13
C ASP A 441 -37.50 1.63 -52.36
N THR A 442 -37.45 2.70 -53.14
CA THR A 442 -37.46 4.13 -52.82
C THR A 442 -38.85 4.71 -53.00
N GLU A 443 -39.28 5.62 -52.11
CA GLU A 443 -40.08 6.85 -52.35
C GLU A 443 -40.49 7.42 -50.97
N SER A 444 -40.09 8.63 -50.56
CA SER A 444 -40.52 9.98 -50.91
C SER A 444 -41.60 10.57 -49.95
N SER A 445 -41.30 11.78 -49.46
CA SER A 445 -42.17 12.76 -48.78
C SER A 445 -42.57 12.53 -47.31
N GLY A 446 -42.49 13.60 -46.51
CA GLY A 446 -43.06 13.65 -45.16
C GLY A 446 -42.23 14.39 -44.11
N HIS A 447 -42.08 15.71 -44.29
CA HIS A 447 -41.45 16.61 -43.34
C HIS A 447 -42.30 16.75 -42.06
N THR A 448 -41.91 16.11 -40.95
CA THR A 448 -42.32 16.57 -39.60
C THR A 448 -41.17 16.43 -38.60
N SER A 449 -40.84 17.56 -38.00
CA SER A 449 -39.79 17.72 -37.00
C SER A 449 -40.21 17.05 -35.69
N ARG A 450 -39.66 15.87 -35.40
CA ARG A 450 -39.87 15.16 -34.13
C ARG A 450 -38.55 15.13 -33.34
N LYS A 451 -38.45 16.03 -32.35
CA LYS A 451 -37.37 16.04 -31.34
C LYS A 451 -37.30 14.66 -30.67
N ARG A 452 -36.23 13.91 -30.98
CA ARG A 452 -35.90 12.63 -30.34
C ARG A 452 -35.26 12.95 -28.97
N ASN A 453 -36.04 12.86 -27.91
CA ASN A 453 -35.52 12.72 -26.56
C ASN A 453 -34.82 11.36 -26.45
N LYS A 454 -33.49 11.35 -26.54
CA LYS A 454 -32.66 10.20 -26.15
C LYS A 454 -32.41 10.28 -24.63
N SER A 455 -33.40 9.92 -23.83
CA SER A 455 -33.17 9.49 -22.45
C SER A 455 -32.78 8.01 -22.49
N GLY A 456 -31.50 7.73 -22.67
CA GLY A 456 -30.97 6.39 -22.37
C GLY A 456 -31.06 6.16 -20.85
N PRO A 457 -31.34 4.93 -20.40
CA PRO A 457 -31.37 4.63 -18.97
C PRO A 457 -29.99 4.93 -18.36
N ALA A 458 -29.99 5.74 -17.30
CA ALA A 458 -28.81 6.01 -16.50
C ALA A 458 -28.32 4.68 -15.92
N ASN A 459 -27.15 4.23 -16.38
CA ASN A 459 -26.51 3.02 -15.91
C ASN A 459 -25.95 3.30 -14.51
N THR A 460 -26.78 3.13 -13.47
CA THR A 460 -26.36 3.21 -12.07
C THR A 460 -25.52 1.97 -11.77
N ARG A 461 -24.20 2.11 -11.93
CA ARG A 461 -23.22 1.11 -11.48
C ARG A 461 -23.40 0.92 -9.97
N ASN A 462 -23.92 -0.24 -9.58
CA ASN A 462 -23.70 -0.73 -8.23
C ASN A 462 -22.19 -0.93 -8.08
N LYS A 463 -21.62 -0.46 -6.97
CA LYS A 463 -20.26 -0.82 -6.59
C LYS A 463 -20.42 -2.09 -5.73
N GLY A 464 -20.29 -3.27 -6.33
CA GLY A 464 -20.18 -4.51 -5.57
C GLY A 464 -19.07 -4.41 -4.51
N LEU A 465 -19.25 -5.11 -3.38
CA LEU A 465 -18.25 -5.25 -2.32
C LEU A 465 -16.93 -5.77 -2.91
N ASN A 466 -15.88 -4.96 -2.82
CA ASN A 466 -14.55 -5.36 -3.27
C ASN A 466 -13.61 -5.32 -2.06
N LEU A 467 -13.25 -6.49 -1.54
CA LEU A 467 -12.48 -6.65 -0.29
C LEU A 467 -11.00 -6.99 -0.57
N ASP A 468 -10.32 -6.26 -1.46
CA ASP A 468 -8.86 -6.43 -1.64
C ASP A 468 -8.10 -5.50 -0.69
N TRP A 469 -7.89 -5.99 0.52
CA TRP A 469 -7.14 -5.32 1.57
C TRP A 469 -5.64 -5.60 1.43
N GLU A 470 -4.83 -4.55 1.47
CA GLU A 470 -3.37 -4.65 1.47
C GLU A 470 -2.83 -4.49 2.90
N ILE A 471 -2.06 -5.48 3.35
CA ILE A 471 -1.33 -5.42 4.62
C ILE A 471 0.16 -5.26 4.36
N TYR A 472 0.86 -4.57 5.25
CA TYR A 472 2.30 -4.37 5.14
C TYR A 472 3.03 -5.23 6.15
N VAL A 473 3.77 -6.24 5.71
CA VAL A 473 4.55 -7.14 6.57
C VAL A 473 6.02 -6.92 6.33
N ASP A 474 6.76 -6.52 7.37
CA ASP A 474 8.21 -6.26 7.30
C ASP A 474 8.60 -5.30 6.15
N GLY A 475 7.76 -4.28 5.90
CA GLY A 475 7.98 -3.27 4.86
C GLY A 475 7.62 -3.70 3.43
N LYS A 476 7.04 -4.89 3.25
CA LYS A 476 6.50 -5.39 1.97
C LYS A 476 4.98 -5.25 1.95
N VAL A 477 4.42 -4.84 0.81
CA VAL A 477 2.96 -4.92 0.57
C VAL A 477 2.64 -6.37 0.25
N THR A 478 1.69 -6.93 0.97
CA THR A 478 1.19 -8.27 0.74
C THR A 478 -0.34 -8.20 0.73
N PRO A 479 -1.01 -8.59 -0.38
CA PRO A 479 -2.44 -8.84 -0.35
C PRO A 479 -2.76 -9.86 0.74
N ILE A 480 -3.85 -9.65 1.50
CA ILE A 480 -4.17 -10.52 2.63
C ILE A 480 -4.26 -12.01 2.25
N ARG A 481 -4.71 -12.31 1.02
CA ARG A 481 -4.75 -13.67 0.45
C ARG A 481 -3.36 -14.28 0.27
N GLU A 482 -2.39 -13.50 -0.20
CA GLU A 482 -1.01 -13.97 -0.40
C GLU A 482 -0.32 -14.23 0.95
N TYR A 483 -0.60 -13.40 1.96
CA TYR A 483 -0.09 -13.62 3.31
C TYR A 483 -0.61 -14.93 3.91
N ALA A 484 -1.92 -15.20 3.77
CA ALA A 484 -2.52 -16.45 4.22
C ALA A 484 -1.85 -17.66 3.55
N ARG A 485 -1.61 -17.59 2.23
CA ARG A 485 -0.92 -18.66 1.49
C ARG A 485 0.52 -18.88 1.94
N MET A 486 1.32 -17.82 2.06
CA MET A 486 2.74 -17.91 2.46
C MET A 486 2.93 -18.62 3.80
N HIS A 487 2.01 -18.39 4.74
CA HIS A 487 2.10 -19.03 6.04
C HIS A 487 1.40 -20.39 6.09
N PHE A 488 0.39 -20.65 5.25
CA PHE A 488 -0.16 -21.99 5.06
C PHE A 488 0.90 -22.94 4.48
N ASP A 489 1.68 -22.51 3.48
CA ASP A 489 2.74 -23.34 2.89
C ASP A 489 3.83 -23.69 3.93
N ALA A 490 4.20 -22.72 4.78
CA ALA A 490 5.13 -22.97 5.88
C ALA A 490 4.54 -23.92 6.93
N PHE A 491 3.26 -23.76 7.27
CA PHE A 491 2.53 -24.66 8.18
C PHE A 491 2.40 -26.06 7.60
N ALA A 492 2.15 -26.19 6.29
CA ALA A 492 2.00 -27.46 5.60
C ALA A 492 3.30 -28.28 5.54
N VAL A 493 4.45 -27.60 5.50
CA VAL A 493 5.76 -28.23 5.61
C VAL A 493 6.04 -28.68 7.05
N GLU A 494 5.62 -27.89 8.04
CA GLU A 494 5.88 -28.14 9.46
C GLU A 494 4.92 -29.19 10.07
N TYR A 495 3.70 -29.31 9.54
CA TYR A 495 2.61 -30.14 10.06
C TYR A 495 1.82 -30.88 8.95
N PRO A 496 2.47 -31.76 8.17
CA PRO A 496 1.84 -32.43 7.03
C PRO A 496 0.63 -33.29 7.39
N GLU A 497 0.58 -33.86 8.60
CA GLU A 497 -0.54 -34.66 9.10
C GLU A 497 -1.81 -33.84 9.32
N TYR A 498 -1.70 -32.57 9.73
CA TYR A 498 -2.85 -31.67 9.89
C TYR A 498 -3.40 -31.21 8.54
N VAL A 499 -2.53 -31.03 7.54
CA VAL A 499 -2.96 -30.76 6.17
C VAL A 499 -3.65 -31.97 5.55
N ALA A 500 -3.23 -33.19 5.87
CA ALA A 500 -3.91 -34.40 5.43
C ALA A 500 -5.30 -34.54 6.06
N VAL A 501 -5.46 -34.21 7.35
CA VAL A 501 -6.77 -34.18 8.03
C VAL A 501 -7.66 -33.08 7.44
N TRP A 502 -7.16 -31.85 7.27
CA TRP A 502 -7.91 -30.76 6.67
C TRP A 502 -8.35 -31.08 5.22
N LYS A 503 -7.48 -31.69 4.41
CA LYS A 503 -7.83 -32.15 3.06
C LYS A 503 -8.85 -33.30 3.09
N ALA A 504 -8.75 -34.23 4.05
CA ALA A 504 -9.69 -35.33 4.20
C ALA A 504 -11.07 -34.86 4.66
N GLU A 505 -11.14 -33.90 5.58
CA GLU A 505 -12.40 -33.32 6.07
C GLU A 505 -13.08 -32.43 5.02
N ASN A 506 -12.30 -31.75 4.16
CA ASN A 506 -12.84 -30.91 3.08
C ASN A 506 -13.03 -31.64 1.73
N GLN A 507 -12.60 -32.91 1.60
CA GLN A 507 -12.93 -33.77 0.45
C GLN A 507 -14.31 -34.42 0.57
N TYR A 508 -14.99 -34.31 1.72
CA TYR A 508 -16.28 -34.97 2.00
C TYR A 508 -17.48 -34.01 2.12
N VAL A 509 -17.42 -32.83 1.49
CA VAL A 509 -18.60 -31.96 1.30
C VAL A 509 -19.13 -32.09 -0.14
N GLU A 510 -19.31 -33.32 -0.59
CA GLU A 510 -20.35 -33.66 -1.56
C GLU A 510 -21.15 -34.80 -0.92
N PHE A 511 -22.40 -34.54 -0.52
CA PHE A 511 -23.56 -35.39 -0.81
C PHE A 511 -24.86 -34.87 -0.15
N ALA A 512 -25.93 -34.96 -0.95
CA ALA A 512 -27.37 -34.78 -0.70
C ALA A 512 -27.95 -33.36 -0.77
#